data_AF-A0A534WGH3-F1
#
_entry.id   AF-A0A534WGH3-F1
#
_cell.length_a   1.000
_cell.length_b   1.000
_cell.length_c   1.000
_cell.angle_alpha   90.00
_cell.angle_beta   90.00
_cell.angle_gamma   90.00
#
_symmetry.space_group_name_H-M   'P 1'
#
loop_
_entity.id
_entity.type
_entity.pdbx_description
1 polymer ?
#
loop_
_entity_poly.entity_id
_entity_poly.type
_entity_poly.pdbx_seq_one_letter_code
_entity_poly.pdbx_strand_id
1 'polypeptide(L)'
;MVEAPIRYPTDSGLCEDGIRVLRRGVRRLVAVGIRLRGGVRDVRRSVSRRMSEIGQALRRRGEAARTALRRPYRGLLRITRRVVRETQRSVAAARRQLRRLPPAAQGQARRALTRLATMLPRVRQVVRQTRGRIVHGVTTGADKLVSLFEPAAQILRRGKLHRPTEFGALVKVQETEGGIVTEIAVVDGKNDAPLLVPSVEGHGRVFGRPPGLVAVDRGF
;
A
#
# COMPACT_ATOMS: atom_id res chain seq x y z
N MET A 1 2.01 -19.38 -3.00
CA MET A 1 1.71 -18.04 -2.42
C MET A 1 2.99 -17.50 -1.82
N VAL A 2 3.30 -16.23 -2.08
CA VAL A 2 4.43 -15.57 -1.42
C VAL A 2 3.86 -14.61 -0.36
N GLU A 3 4.15 -14.88 0.91
CA GLU A 3 3.76 -13.99 2.01
C GLU A 3 4.50 -12.65 1.87
N ALA A 4 3.76 -11.56 1.95
CA ALA A 4 4.37 -10.24 1.93
C ALA A 4 4.91 -9.93 3.34
N PRO A 5 6.15 -9.39 3.48
CA PRO A 5 6.73 -9.06 4.78
C PRO A 5 6.09 -7.77 5.35
N ILE A 6 4.79 -7.83 5.65
CA ILE A 6 4.00 -6.70 6.10
C ILE A 6 3.41 -6.95 7.49
N ARG A 7 3.38 -5.90 8.30
CA ARG A 7 2.62 -5.91 9.54
C ARG A 7 1.13 -5.98 9.22
N TYR A 8 0.35 -6.62 10.11
CA TYR A 8 -1.11 -6.62 10.01
C TYR A 8 -1.66 -5.21 9.76
N PRO A 9 -2.36 -4.97 8.64
CA PRO A 9 -2.69 -3.64 8.18
C PRO A 9 -3.92 -3.09 8.91
N THR A 10 -3.76 -1.91 9.50
CA THR A 10 -4.86 -1.11 10.02
C THR A 10 -4.92 0.22 9.28
N ASP A 11 -6.12 0.75 9.03
CA ASP A 11 -6.26 2.06 8.37
C ASP A 11 -5.53 3.18 9.13
N SER A 12 -5.57 3.14 10.46
CA SER A 12 -4.86 4.07 11.32
C SER A 12 -3.35 3.94 11.18
N GLY A 13 -2.82 2.70 11.14
CA GLY A 13 -1.40 2.44 10.91
C GLY A 13 -0.95 2.89 9.51
N LEU A 14 -1.74 2.62 8.47
CA LEU A 14 -1.46 3.09 7.11
C LEU A 14 -1.46 4.62 7.01
N CYS A 15 -2.36 5.30 7.72
CA CYS A 15 -2.34 6.77 7.80
C CYS A 15 -1.08 7.28 8.52
N GLU A 16 -0.69 6.66 9.63
CA GLU A 16 0.52 7.01 10.38
C GLU A 16 1.78 6.80 9.55
N ASP A 17 1.93 5.65 8.89
CA ASP A 17 3.04 5.37 7.98
C ASP A 17 3.08 6.34 6.80
N GLY A 18 1.90 6.68 6.25
CA GLY A 18 1.76 7.67 5.20
C GLY A 18 2.25 9.05 5.64
N ILE A 19 1.87 9.49 6.85
CA ILE A 19 2.37 10.74 7.43
C ILE A 19 3.89 10.66 7.61
N ARG A 20 4.40 9.56 8.17
CA ARG A 20 5.83 9.37 8.48
C ARG A 20 6.68 9.44 7.22
N VAL A 21 6.31 8.71 6.16
CA VAL A 21 7.09 8.63 4.92
C VAL A 21 7.09 9.97 4.17
N LEU A 22 5.95 10.64 4.07
CA LEU A 22 5.86 11.95 3.39
C LEU A 22 6.69 13.00 4.14
N ARG A 23 6.57 13.04 5.48
CA ARG A 23 7.32 13.97 6.32
C ARG A 23 8.82 13.73 6.26
N ARG A 24 9.27 12.47 6.24
CA ARG A 24 10.69 12.13 6.06
C ARG A 24 11.21 12.58 4.69
N GLY A 25 10.42 12.39 3.63
CA GLY A 25 10.77 12.87 2.29
C GLY A 25 10.90 14.40 2.22
N VAL A 26 9.95 15.13 2.83
CA VAL A 26 10.02 16.60 2.90
C VAL A 26 11.23 17.08 3.71
N ARG A 27 11.54 16.43 4.84
CA ARG A 27 12.76 16.76 5.63
C ARG A 27 14.04 16.54 4.83
N ARG A 28 14.12 15.49 4.01
CA ARG A 28 15.27 15.26 3.11
C ARG A 28 15.42 16.39 2.09
N LEU A 29 14.32 16.91 1.55
CA LEU A 29 14.38 18.08 0.65
C LEU A 29 14.93 19.32 1.36
N VAL A 30 14.49 19.59 2.59
CA VAL A 30 15.01 20.72 3.38
C VAL A 30 16.49 20.54 3.69
N ALA A 31 16.92 19.33 4.07
CA ALA A 31 18.31 19.03 4.41
C ALA A 31 19.29 19.27 3.25
N VAL A 32 18.84 19.14 2.00
CA VAL A 32 19.65 19.41 0.80
C VAL A 32 19.53 20.84 0.29
N GLY A 33 18.94 21.75 1.08
CA GLY A 33 18.89 23.19 0.77
C GLY A 33 17.59 23.68 0.13
N ILE A 34 16.54 22.84 -0.01
CA ILE A 34 15.25 23.33 -0.51
C ILE A 34 14.57 24.20 0.56
N ARG A 35 14.30 25.46 0.20
CA ARG A 35 13.59 26.40 1.07
C ARG A 35 12.08 26.20 0.93
N LEU A 36 11.38 26.05 2.06
CA LEU A 36 9.93 25.85 2.12
C LEU A 36 9.29 27.00 2.89
N ARG A 37 8.24 27.62 2.31
CA ARG A 37 7.43 28.62 3.02
C ARG A 37 6.69 27.95 4.19
N GLY A 38 6.92 28.42 5.41
CA GLY A 38 6.28 27.91 6.62
C GLY A 38 6.89 26.61 7.21
N GLY A 39 8.03 26.16 6.68
CA GLY A 39 8.78 25.04 7.24
C GLY A 39 8.02 23.71 7.31
N VAL A 40 8.45 22.84 8.23
CA VAL A 40 8.02 21.44 8.32
C VAL A 40 7.40 21.19 9.70
N ARG A 41 6.14 21.58 9.90
CA ARG A 41 5.42 21.50 11.21
C ARG A 41 5.33 20.08 11.79
N ASP A 42 5.77 19.86 13.02
CA ASP A 42 5.62 18.56 13.68
C ASP A 42 4.14 18.23 13.98
N VAL A 43 3.70 17.05 13.57
CA VAL A 43 2.34 16.53 13.80
C VAL A 43 2.33 15.28 14.68
N ARG A 44 3.48 14.80 15.15
CA ARG A 44 3.62 13.53 15.90
C ARG A 44 2.69 13.46 17.10
N ARG A 45 2.68 14.48 17.95
CA ARG A 45 1.79 14.55 19.13
C ARG A 45 0.31 14.46 18.74
N SER A 46 -0.07 15.15 17.66
CA SER A 46 -1.45 15.14 17.18
C SER A 46 -1.86 13.78 16.61
N VAL A 47 -0.95 13.10 15.89
CA VAL A 47 -1.19 11.75 15.37
C VAL A 47 -1.28 10.75 16.52
N SER A 48 -0.28 10.74 17.41
CA SER A 48 -0.23 9.85 18.58
C SER A 48 -1.52 9.95 19.41
N ARG A 49 -2.00 11.17 19.69
CA ARG A 49 -3.29 11.35 20.37
C ARG A 49 -4.46 10.69 19.63
N ARG A 50 -4.55 10.84 18.30
CA ARG A 50 -5.61 10.17 17.52
C ARG A 50 -5.45 8.65 17.50
N MET A 51 -4.22 8.15 17.46
CA MET A 51 -3.94 6.70 17.56
C MET A 51 -4.41 6.14 18.91
N SER A 52 -4.11 6.84 20.02
CA SER A 52 -4.57 6.45 21.35
C SER A 52 -6.10 6.48 21.46
N GLU A 53 -6.76 7.52 20.97
CA GLU A 53 -8.23 7.61 20.95
C GLU A 53 -8.86 6.47 20.12
N ILE A 54 -8.26 6.11 18.98
CA ILE A 54 -8.70 4.96 18.17
C ILE A 54 -8.54 3.66 18.96
N GLY A 55 -7.37 3.45 19.60
CA GLY A 55 -7.10 2.28 20.41
C GLY A 55 -8.10 2.13 21.56
N GLN A 56 -8.46 3.23 22.23
CA GLN A 56 -9.49 3.22 23.29
C GLN A 56 -10.88 2.92 22.73
N ALA A 57 -11.26 3.53 21.60
CA ALA A 57 -12.56 3.29 20.97
C ALA A 57 -12.73 1.84 20.48
N LEU A 58 -11.64 1.18 20.05
CA LEU A 58 -11.64 -0.23 19.64
C LEU A 58 -11.90 -1.21 20.81
N ARG A 59 -11.75 -0.78 22.07
CA ARG A 59 -12.07 -1.61 23.24
C ARG A 59 -13.58 -1.74 23.48
N ARG A 60 -14.38 -0.87 22.86
CA ARG A 60 -15.85 -0.91 22.93
C ARG A 60 -16.40 -1.99 22.00
N ARG A 61 -17.65 -2.40 22.18
CA ARG A 61 -18.32 -3.41 21.35
C ARG A 61 -19.50 -2.84 20.57
N GLY A 62 -19.85 -3.49 19.46
CA GLY A 62 -21.04 -3.18 18.67
C GLY A 62 -21.09 -1.76 18.09
N GLU A 63 -22.29 -1.18 18.04
CA GLU A 63 -22.52 0.15 17.50
C GLU A 63 -21.79 1.26 18.27
N ALA A 64 -21.66 1.11 19.60
CA ALA A 64 -20.95 2.06 20.44
C ALA A 64 -19.47 2.21 20.01
N ALA A 65 -18.84 1.12 19.56
CA ALA A 65 -17.49 1.16 18.98
C ALA A 65 -17.48 1.92 17.65
N ARG A 66 -18.41 1.58 16.73
CA ARG A 66 -18.51 2.23 15.41
C ARG A 66 -18.68 3.74 15.55
N THR A 67 -19.54 4.19 16.45
CA THR A 67 -19.79 5.61 16.73
C THR A 67 -18.57 6.29 17.36
N ALA A 68 -17.95 5.65 18.37
CA ALA A 68 -16.75 6.17 19.03
C ALA A 68 -15.56 6.34 18.09
N LEU A 69 -15.44 5.51 17.04
CA LEU A 69 -14.37 5.58 16.06
C LEU A 69 -14.49 6.77 15.10
N ARG A 70 -15.69 7.30 14.85
CA ARG A 70 -15.91 8.34 13.83
C ARG A 70 -15.09 9.61 14.09
N ARG A 71 -15.13 10.15 15.31
CA ARG A 71 -14.42 11.38 15.69
C ARG A 71 -12.89 11.27 15.58
N PRO A 72 -12.23 10.27 16.19
CA PRO A 72 -10.78 10.19 16.13
C PRO A 72 -10.26 9.88 14.72
N TYR A 73 -10.95 9.04 13.93
CA TYR A 73 -10.61 8.82 12.52
C TYR A 73 -10.80 10.08 11.66
N ARG A 74 -11.88 10.85 11.84
CA ARG A 74 -12.02 12.16 11.16
C ARG A 74 -10.85 13.08 11.51
N GLY A 75 -10.40 13.09 12.76
CA GLY A 75 -9.22 13.79 13.21
C GLY A 75 -7.94 13.36 12.50
N LEU A 76 -7.68 12.05 12.45
CA LEU A 76 -6.51 11.47 11.78
C LEU A 76 -6.51 11.73 10.26
N LEU A 77 -7.66 11.57 9.60
CA LEU A 77 -7.82 11.86 8.18
C LEU A 77 -7.57 13.33 7.86
N ARG A 78 -8.03 14.25 8.72
CA ARG A 78 -7.75 15.69 8.58
C ARG A 78 -6.26 15.99 8.63
N ILE A 79 -5.53 15.38 9.58
CA ILE A 79 -4.07 15.53 9.68
C ILE A 79 -3.39 14.95 8.43
N THR A 80 -3.77 13.74 8.04
CA THR A 80 -3.19 13.04 6.88
C THR A 80 -3.38 13.86 5.59
N ARG A 81 -4.60 14.34 5.31
CA ARG A 81 -4.89 15.20 4.15
C ARG A 81 -4.09 16.51 4.18
N ARG A 82 -3.94 17.11 5.36
CA ARG A 82 -3.10 18.31 5.52
C ARG A 82 -1.64 18.01 5.14
N VAL A 83 -1.07 16.92 5.64
CA VAL A 83 0.30 16.49 5.32
C VAL A 83 0.45 16.19 3.82
N VAL A 84 -0.53 15.57 3.17
CA VAL A 84 -0.53 15.36 1.71
C VAL A 84 -0.45 16.71 0.98
N ARG A 85 -1.30 17.67 1.32
CA ARG A 85 -1.31 19.01 0.68
C ARG A 85 -0.02 19.79 0.94
N GLU A 86 0.51 19.74 2.15
CA GLU A 86 1.82 20.33 2.49
C GLU A 86 2.93 19.70 1.64
N THR A 87 2.96 18.37 1.56
CA THR A 87 3.96 17.63 0.79
C THR A 87 3.90 17.95 -0.69
N GLN A 88 2.71 18.05 -1.29
CA GLN A 88 2.56 18.49 -2.68
C GLN A 88 3.14 19.89 -2.93
N ARG A 89 2.88 20.84 -2.02
CA ARG A 89 3.45 22.18 -2.09
C ARG A 89 4.97 22.14 -1.97
N SER A 90 5.51 21.31 -1.08
CA SER A 90 6.95 21.09 -0.95
C SER A 90 7.58 20.48 -2.21
N VAL A 91 6.92 19.51 -2.84
CA VAL A 91 7.36 18.92 -4.12
C VAL A 91 7.41 19.97 -5.22
N ALA A 92 6.36 20.80 -5.35
CA ALA A 92 6.33 21.87 -6.34
C ALA A 92 7.44 22.92 -6.09
N ALA A 93 7.64 23.31 -4.83
CA ALA A 93 8.72 24.23 -4.45
C ALA A 93 10.12 23.64 -4.72
N ALA A 94 10.32 22.36 -4.43
CA ALA A 94 11.57 21.67 -4.67
C ALA A 94 11.90 21.56 -6.16
N ARG A 95 10.91 21.26 -7.01
CA ARG A 95 11.10 21.21 -8.47
C ARG A 95 11.58 22.54 -9.04
N ARG A 96 11.05 23.68 -8.56
CA ARG A 96 11.49 25.02 -8.98
C ARG A 96 12.90 25.38 -8.52
N GLN A 97 13.33 24.85 -7.39
CA GLN A 97 14.63 25.13 -6.79
C GLN A 97 15.72 24.14 -7.21
N LEU A 98 15.36 23.03 -7.85
CA LEU A 98 16.28 21.92 -8.12
C LEU A 98 17.54 22.35 -8.87
N ARG A 99 17.41 23.22 -9.89
CA ARG A 99 18.55 23.72 -10.69
C ARG A 99 19.46 24.69 -9.92
N ARG A 100 18.97 25.26 -8.82
CA ARG A 100 19.74 26.20 -7.97
C ARG A 100 20.57 25.47 -6.91
N LEU A 101 20.41 24.15 -6.79
CA LEU A 101 21.20 23.35 -5.86
C LEU A 101 22.56 22.99 -6.47
N PRO A 102 23.62 22.86 -5.65
CA PRO A 102 24.89 22.28 -6.08
C PRO A 102 24.69 20.90 -6.74
N PRO A 103 25.46 20.53 -7.77
CA PRO A 103 25.31 19.26 -8.47
C PRO A 103 25.24 18.04 -7.55
N ALA A 104 26.09 17.99 -6.51
CA ALA A 104 26.11 16.93 -5.51
C ALA A 104 24.78 16.78 -4.72
N ALA A 105 24.06 17.88 -4.49
CA ALA A 105 22.78 17.90 -3.76
C ALA A 105 21.58 17.57 -4.68
N GLN A 106 21.70 17.81 -5.99
CA GLN A 106 20.61 17.55 -6.94
C GLN A 106 20.21 16.08 -7.00
N GLY A 107 21.18 15.16 -6.95
CA GLY A 107 20.90 13.72 -6.96
C GLY A 107 20.05 13.28 -5.76
N GLN A 108 20.38 13.77 -4.56
CA GLN A 108 19.61 13.50 -3.35
C GLN A 108 18.19 14.11 -3.41
N ALA A 109 18.07 15.33 -3.92
CA ALA A 109 16.78 15.98 -4.13
C ALA A 109 15.90 15.21 -5.12
N ARG A 110 16.46 14.74 -6.24
CA ARG A 110 15.74 13.90 -7.23
C ARG A 110 15.25 12.60 -6.61
N ARG A 111 16.08 11.88 -5.86
CA ARG A 111 15.66 10.65 -5.14
C ARG A 111 14.51 10.91 -4.17
N ALA A 112 14.56 12.00 -3.41
CA ALA A 112 13.48 12.39 -2.49
C ALA A 112 12.19 12.74 -3.26
N LEU A 113 12.30 13.48 -4.37
CA LEU A 113 11.18 13.81 -5.24
C LEU A 113 10.52 12.57 -5.84
N THR A 114 11.30 11.62 -6.36
CA THR A 114 10.80 10.34 -6.90
C THR A 114 10.05 9.57 -5.82
N ARG A 115 10.65 9.40 -4.64
CA ARG A 115 9.99 8.70 -3.52
C ARG A 115 8.67 9.37 -3.12
N LEU A 116 8.63 10.70 -3.04
CA LEU A 116 7.40 11.45 -2.72
C LEU A 116 6.35 11.30 -3.82
N ALA A 117 6.75 11.30 -5.10
CA ALA A 117 5.85 11.08 -6.23
C ALA A 117 5.20 9.69 -6.19
N THR A 118 5.93 8.65 -5.76
CA THR A 118 5.39 7.30 -5.55
C THR A 118 4.46 7.22 -4.33
N MET A 119 4.82 7.86 -3.22
CA MET A 119 4.08 7.72 -1.95
C MET A 119 2.79 8.56 -1.91
N LEU A 120 2.77 9.75 -2.52
CA LEU A 120 1.60 10.63 -2.54
C LEU A 120 0.30 9.95 -3.02
N PRO A 121 0.26 9.27 -4.18
CA PRO A 121 -0.95 8.59 -4.64
C PRO A 121 -1.37 7.46 -3.70
N ARG A 122 -0.41 6.69 -3.16
CA ARG A 122 -0.68 5.61 -2.20
C ARG A 122 -1.32 6.13 -0.90
N VAL A 123 -0.79 7.21 -0.34
CA VAL A 123 -1.36 7.84 0.87
C VAL A 123 -2.75 8.44 0.59
N ARG A 124 -2.99 8.97 -0.62
CA ARG A 124 -4.34 9.42 -1.01
C ARG A 124 -5.33 8.27 -1.10
N GLN A 125 -4.92 7.12 -1.64
CA GLN A 125 -5.74 5.91 -1.67
C GLN A 125 -6.08 5.43 -0.25
N VAL A 126 -5.10 5.42 0.67
CA VAL A 126 -5.34 5.14 2.09
C VAL A 126 -6.38 6.09 2.69
N VAL A 127 -6.30 7.39 2.40
CA VAL A 127 -7.31 8.38 2.84
C VAL A 127 -8.69 8.07 2.26
N ARG A 128 -8.79 7.68 0.98
CA ARG A 128 -10.07 7.32 0.34
C ARG A 128 -10.66 6.06 0.96
N GLN A 129 -9.91 4.97 1.05
CA GLN A 129 -10.42 3.69 1.57
C GLN A 129 -10.80 3.82 3.06
N THR A 130 -10.01 4.55 3.85
CA THR A 130 -10.30 4.77 5.28
C THR A 130 -11.57 5.61 5.45
N ARG A 131 -11.76 6.64 4.62
CA ARG A 131 -13.01 7.42 4.61
C ARG A 131 -14.19 6.54 4.18
N GLY A 132 -14.03 5.73 3.14
CA GLY A 132 -15.01 4.75 2.67
C GLY A 132 -15.51 3.87 3.81
N ARG A 133 -14.58 3.27 4.55
CA ARG A 133 -14.95 2.40 5.69
C ARG A 133 -15.61 3.17 6.83
N ILE A 134 -15.02 4.28 7.27
CA ILE A 134 -15.45 4.97 8.49
C ILE A 134 -16.75 5.76 8.28
N VAL A 135 -16.94 6.34 7.10
CA VAL A 135 -18.09 7.20 6.81
C VAL A 135 -19.19 6.43 6.10
N HIS A 136 -18.83 5.53 5.17
CA HIS A 136 -19.78 4.88 4.27
C HIS A 136 -19.92 3.36 4.52
N GLY A 137 -19.20 2.80 5.52
CA GLY A 137 -19.28 1.37 5.83
C GLY A 137 -18.65 0.44 4.78
N VAL A 138 -17.98 0.98 3.75
CA VAL A 138 -17.38 0.20 2.67
C VAL A 138 -16.12 -0.50 3.18
N THR A 139 -16.17 -1.82 3.35
CA THR A 139 -15.06 -2.62 3.93
C THR A 139 -14.27 -3.43 2.90
N THR A 140 -14.83 -3.63 1.71
CA THR A 140 -14.28 -4.41 0.60
C THR A 140 -13.91 -3.52 -0.58
N GLY A 141 -12.90 -3.94 -1.34
CA GLY A 141 -12.46 -3.30 -2.57
C GLY A 141 -11.33 -4.11 -3.17
N ALA A 142 -11.37 -4.35 -4.49
CA ALA A 142 -10.34 -5.10 -5.22
C ALA A 142 -8.97 -4.41 -5.06
N ASP A 143 -8.95 -3.08 -5.16
CA ASP A 143 -7.73 -2.27 -5.06
C ASP A 143 -7.44 -1.80 -3.62
N LYS A 144 -7.86 -2.55 -2.60
CA LYS A 144 -7.61 -2.13 -1.21
C LYS A 144 -6.11 -2.22 -0.91
N LEU A 145 -5.52 -1.08 -0.57
CA LEU A 145 -4.11 -1.04 -0.21
C LEU A 145 -3.92 -1.55 1.22
N VAL A 146 -3.14 -2.62 1.37
CA VAL A 146 -2.76 -3.19 2.67
C VAL A 146 -1.37 -2.77 3.11
N SER A 147 -0.51 -2.31 2.21
CA SER A 147 0.80 -1.75 2.54
C SER A 147 1.16 -0.60 1.61
N LEU A 148 1.70 0.48 2.17
CA LEU A 148 2.25 1.58 1.37
C LEU A 148 3.54 1.18 0.65
N PHE A 149 4.24 0.17 1.17
CA PHE A 149 5.56 -0.26 0.68
C PHE A 149 5.45 -1.47 -0.24
N GLU A 150 4.50 -2.36 0.05
CA GLU A 150 4.12 -3.53 -0.77
C GLU A 150 2.72 -3.33 -1.38
N PRO A 151 2.56 -2.47 -2.40
CA PRO A 151 1.24 -2.12 -2.93
C PRO A 151 0.55 -3.29 -3.66
N ALA A 152 1.30 -4.27 -4.11
CA ALA A 152 0.80 -5.47 -4.78
C ALA A 152 0.35 -6.55 -3.79
N ALA A 153 0.59 -6.39 -2.49
CA ALA A 153 0.12 -7.33 -1.50
C ALA A 153 -1.42 -7.36 -1.48
N GLN A 154 -1.98 -8.56 -1.58
CA GLN A 154 -3.41 -8.80 -1.61
C GLN A 154 -3.88 -9.43 -0.29
N ILE A 155 -5.19 -9.33 -0.01
CA ILE A 155 -5.83 -10.00 1.12
C ILE A 155 -6.27 -11.39 0.69
N LEU A 156 -5.66 -12.42 1.27
CA LEU A 156 -5.90 -13.83 0.93
C LEU A 156 -6.65 -14.50 2.09
N ARG A 157 -7.77 -15.18 1.80
CA ARG A 157 -8.58 -15.92 2.78
C ARG A 157 -8.74 -17.36 2.31
N ARG A 158 -7.87 -18.25 2.77
CA ARG A 158 -7.80 -19.66 2.33
C ARG A 158 -8.36 -20.68 3.35
N GLY A 159 -9.17 -20.23 4.32
CA GLY A 159 -9.86 -21.14 5.24
C GLY A 159 -8.99 -21.85 6.28
N LYS A 160 -7.71 -21.51 6.43
CA LYS A 160 -6.86 -22.07 7.49
C LYS A 160 -7.36 -21.63 8.86
N LEU A 161 -7.65 -22.60 9.74
CA LEU A 161 -8.22 -22.35 11.08
C LEU A 161 -7.38 -21.38 11.95
N HIS A 162 -6.06 -21.47 11.87
CA HIS A 162 -5.14 -20.70 12.72
C HIS A 162 -4.71 -19.34 12.12
N ARG A 163 -4.92 -19.11 10.81
CA ARG A 163 -4.63 -17.85 10.11
C ARG A 163 -5.69 -17.62 9.02
N PRO A 164 -6.88 -17.12 9.39
CA PRO A 164 -7.99 -16.97 8.44
C PRO A 164 -7.77 -15.87 7.40
N THR A 165 -6.78 -15.00 7.58
CA THR A 165 -6.43 -13.94 6.61
C THR A 165 -4.91 -13.79 6.54
N GLU A 166 -4.37 -14.00 5.34
CA GLU A 166 -2.96 -13.85 4.99
C GLU A 166 -2.80 -12.66 4.03
N PHE A 167 -1.59 -12.09 3.95
CA PHE A 167 -1.28 -10.99 3.03
C PHE A 167 -0.09 -11.35 2.17
N GLY A 168 -0.24 -11.24 0.85
CA GLY A 168 0.80 -11.72 -0.06
C GLY A 168 0.43 -11.57 -1.52
N ALA A 169 1.28 -12.13 -2.37
CA ALA A 169 0.98 -12.31 -3.77
C ALA A 169 0.60 -13.77 -4.02
N LEU A 170 -0.48 -13.97 -4.76
CA LEU A 170 -0.72 -15.27 -5.38
C LEU A 170 0.20 -15.35 -6.60
N VAL A 171 0.99 -16.41 -6.68
CA VAL A 171 1.96 -16.64 -7.76
C VAL A 171 1.60 -17.98 -8.38
N LYS A 172 1.40 -17.96 -9.69
CA LYS A 172 1.30 -19.12 -10.55
C LYS A 172 2.71 -19.51 -10.97
N VAL A 173 3.05 -20.78 -10.78
CA VAL A 173 4.25 -21.40 -11.32
C VAL A 173 3.79 -22.54 -12.20
N GLN A 174 4.27 -22.56 -13.44
CA GLN A 174 4.00 -23.64 -14.38
C GLN A 174 5.27 -24.44 -14.59
N GLU A 175 5.16 -25.74 -14.33
CA GLU A 175 6.25 -26.70 -14.47
C GLU A 175 5.90 -27.69 -15.60
N THR A 176 6.95 -28.16 -16.27
CA THR A 176 6.87 -29.21 -17.28
C THR A 176 7.71 -30.41 -16.86
N GLU A 177 7.71 -31.47 -17.67
CA GLU A 177 8.46 -32.68 -17.40
C GLU A 177 9.94 -32.38 -17.10
N GLY A 178 10.50 -33.08 -16.10
CA GLY A 178 11.85 -32.81 -15.60
C GLY A 178 11.96 -31.64 -14.62
N GLY A 179 10.84 -31.06 -14.17
CA GLY A 179 10.83 -29.98 -13.18
C GLY A 179 11.23 -28.62 -13.75
N ILE A 180 11.13 -28.44 -15.07
CA ILE A 180 11.49 -27.19 -15.75
C ILE A 180 10.35 -26.20 -15.59
N VAL A 181 10.64 -25.05 -14.97
CA VAL A 181 9.71 -23.93 -14.85
C VAL A 181 9.63 -23.18 -16.17
N THR A 182 8.46 -23.15 -16.79
CA THR A 182 8.23 -22.53 -18.10
C THR A 182 7.52 -21.19 -18.00
N GLU A 183 6.79 -20.96 -16.91
CA GLU A 183 6.12 -19.69 -16.66
C GLU A 183 6.04 -19.40 -15.16
N ILE A 184 6.29 -18.14 -14.79
CA ILE A 184 5.98 -17.60 -13.47
C ILE A 184 5.16 -16.34 -13.67
N ALA A 185 3.97 -16.28 -13.06
CA ALA A 185 3.09 -15.12 -13.15
C ALA A 185 2.52 -14.75 -11.78
N VAL A 186 2.43 -13.46 -11.48
CA VAL A 186 1.64 -12.97 -10.34
C VAL A 186 0.18 -12.94 -10.75
N VAL A 187 -0.68 -13.54 -9.93
CA VAL A 187 -2.11 -13.63 -10.19
C VAL A 187 -2.80 -12.36 -9.69
N ASP A 188 -3.43 -11.64 -10.60
CA ASP A 188 -4.29 -10.52 -10.26
C ASP A 188 -5.66 -11.05 -9.80
N GLY A 189 -5.93 -10.99 -8.50
CA GLY A 189 -7.19 -11.43 -7.91
C GLY A 189 -7.06 -12.63 -6.98
N LYS A 190 -8.21 -13.01 -6.40
CA LYS A 190 -8.30 -14.00 -5.31
C LYS A 190 -8.66 -15.41 -5.77
N ASN A 191 -8.79 -15.62 -7.08
CA ASN A 191 -9.24 -16.88 -7.66
C ASN A 191 -8.24 -17.35 -8.71
N ASP A 192 -7.75 -18.56 -8.52
CA ASP A 192 -6.82 -19.29 -9.39
C ASP A 192 -7.56 -20.07 -10.49
N ALA A 193 -8.84 -20.41 -10.29
CA ALA A 193 -9.67 -21.15 -11.26
C ALA A 193 -9.64 -20.63 -12.72
N PRO A 194 -9.67 -19.31 -13.01
CA PRO A 194 -9.63 -18.83 -14.39
C PRO A 194 -8.24 -18.90 -15.04
N LEU A 195 -7.20 -19.39 -14.35
CA LEU A 195 -5.83 -19.40 -14.86
C LEU A 195 -5.47 -20.64 -15.67
N LEU A 196 -6.30 -21.68 -15.64
CA LEU A 196 -6.04 -22.93 -16.37
C LEU A 196 -5.90 -22.69 -17.88
N VAL A 197 -6.89 -22.06 -18.49
CA VAL A 197 -6.91 -21.79 -19.94
C VAL A 197 -5.70 -20.92 -20.36
N PRO A 198 -5.41 -19.77 -19.71
CA PRO A 198 -4.20 -19.00 -19.98
C PRO A 198 -2.89 -19.78 -19.85
N SER A 199 -2.81 -20.78 -18.96
CA SER A 199 -1.60 -21.58 -18.74
C SER A 199 -1.39 -22.63 -19.82
N VAL A 200 -2.48 -23.20 -20.33
CA VAL A 200 -2.45 -24.11 -21.49
C VAL A 200 -2.02 -23.34 -22.74
N GLU A 201 -2.56 -22.14 -22.95
CA GLU A 201 -2.14 -21.27 -24.04
C GLU A 201 -0.67 -20.84 -23.90
N GLY A 202 -0.23 -20.50 -22.68
CA GLY A 202 1.17 -20.19 -22.37
C GLY A 202 2.11 -21.32 -22.76
N HIS A 203 1.76 -22.57 -22.41
CA HIS A 203 2.51 -23.75 -22.84
C HIS A 203 2.57 -23.87 -24.37
N GLY A 204 1.45 -23.68 -25.06
CA GLY A 204 1.39 -23.71 -26.51
C GLY A 204 2.31 -22.69 -27.17
N ARG A 205 2.45 -21.49 -26.59
CA ARG A 205 3.39 -20.45 -27.08
C ARG A 205 4.85 -20.84 -26.89
N VAL A 206 5.19 -21.54 -25.81
CA VAL A 206 6.58 -21.94 -25.51
C VAL A 206 7.01 -23.16 -26.33
N PHE A 207 6.13 -24.17 -26.47
CA PHE A 207 6.47 -25.46 -27.08
C PHE A 207 5.87 -25.69 -28.46
N GLY A 208 5.05 -24.76 -28.97
CA GLY A 208 4.41 -24.84 -30.29
C GLY A 208 3.27 -25.86 -30.37
N ARG A 209 2.88 -26.49 -29.25
CA ARG A 209 1.82 -27.50 -29.18
C ARG A 209 1.14 -27.50 -27.80
N PRO A 210 -0.12 -27.93 -27.68
CA PRO A 210 -0.77 -28.08 -26.39
C PRO A 210 -0.13 -29.22 -25.56
N PRO A 211 -0.21 -29.15 -24.22
CA PRO A 211 0.24 -30.24 -23.36
C PRO A 211 -0.66 -31.48 -23.52
N GLY A 212 -0.07 -32.67 -23.47
CA GLY A 212 -0.83 -33.94 -23.54
C GLY A 212 -1.56 -34.30 -22.25
N LEU A 213 -1.08 -33.78 -21.11
CA LEU A 213 -1.68 -33.95 -19.79
C LEU A 213 -1.49 -32.65 -19.00
N VAL A 214 -2.50 -32.27 -18.23
CA VAL A 214 -2.42 -31.14 -17.30
C VAL A 214 -2.79 -31.65 -15.91
N ALA A 215 -1.85 -31.50 -14.97
CA ALA A 215 -2.08 -31.77 -13.56
C ALA A 215 -2.11 -30.44 -12.81
N VAL A 216 -3.08 -30.28 -11.92
CA VAL A 216 -3.25 -29.05 -11.13
C VAL A 216 -3.55 -29.35 -9.67
N ASP A 217 -3.19 -28.42 -8.79
CA ASP A 217 -3.55 -28.47 -7.38
C ASP A 217 -5.08 -28.33 -7.19
N ARG A 218 -5.59 -28.89 -6.10
CA ARG A 218 -7.01 -28.81 -5.75
C ARG A 218 -7.43 -27.35 -5.55
N GLY A 219 -8.31 -26.85 -6.42
CA GLY A 219 -8.85 -25.49 -6.40
C GLY A 219 -8.31 -24.55 -7.49
N PHE A 220 -7.43 -25.06 -8.37
CA PHE A 220 -7.01 -24.41 -9.61
C PHE A 220 -7.98 -24.67 -10.76
#